data_AF-A0A7S2J7V6-F1
#
_entry.id   AF-A0A7S2J7V6-F1
#
_cell.length_a   1.000
_cell.length_b   1.000
_cell.length_c   1.000
_cell.angle_alpha   90.00
_cell.angle_beta   90.00
_cell.angle_gamma   90.00
#
_symmetry.space_group_name_H-M   'P 1'
#
loop_
_entity.id
_entity.type
_entity.pdbx_description
1 polymer ?
#
loop_
_entity_poly.entity_id
_entity_poly.type
_entity_poly.pdbx_seq_one_letter_code
_entity_poly.pdbx_strand_id
1 'polypeptide(L)'
;RAVASRMAYAIANGSLFSAVGILEQWNGSMRGFDAVVPLARRKLWADWTAQHTSRHGSAAWEAEEKRDLEAARRDPVILELLEVDIQLYAAFVAAFQRQQLALHA
;
A
#
# COMPACT_ATOMS: atom_id res chain seq x y z
N ARG A 1 -15.28 -14.23 3.73
CA ARG A 1 -14.12 -14.67 4.55
C ARG A 1 -13.20 -15.67 3.82
N ALA A 2 -13.68 -16.83 3.34
CA ALA A 2 -12.84 -17.80 2.62
C ALA A 2 -12.14 -17.26 1.35
N VAL A 3 -12.84 -16.45 0.55
CA VAL A 3 -12.27 -15.80 -0.65
C VAL A 3 -11.15 -14.82 -0.27
N ALA A 4 -11.38 -13.96 0.74
CA ALA A 4 -10.38 -13.02 1.24
C ALA A 4 -9.12 -13.74 1.76
N SER A 5 -9.29 -14.88 2.44
CA SER A 5 -8.17 -15.68 2.93
C SER A 5 -7.34 -16.29 1.80
N ARG A 6 -7.97 -16.78 0.73
CA ARG A 6 -7.27 -17.28 -0.46
C ARG A 6 -6.52 -16.16 -1.18
N MET A 7 -7.12 -14.98 -1.29
CA MET A 7 -6.48 -13.82 -1.90
C MET A 7 -5.30 -13.33 -1.07
N ALA A 8 -5.48 -13.20 0.25
CA ALA A 8 -4.41 -12.86 1.19
C ALA A 8 -3.23 -13.82 1.07
N TYR A 9 -3.48 -15.13 1.02
CA TYR A 9 -2.41 -16.12 0.79
C TYR A 9 -1.69 -15.90 -0.54
N ALA A 10 -2.42 -15.66 -1.62
CA ALA A 10 -1.85 -15.46 -2.96
C ALA A 10 -0.99 -14.18 -3.04
N ILE A 11 -1.45 -13.08 -2.42
CA ILE A 11 -0.69 -11.83 -2.24
C ILE A 11 0.56 -12.11 -1.42
N ALA A 12 0.37 -12.71 -0.24
CA ALA A 12 1.42 -13.03 0.70
C ALA A 12 2.39 -14.11 0.21
N ASN A 13 2.25 -14.65 -1.00
CA ASN A 13 3.27 -15.50 -1.63
C ASN A 13 3.79 -14.92 -2.95
N GLY A 14 3.42 -13.68 -3.29
CA GLY A 14 3.89 -13.01 -4.51
C GLY A 14 3.35 -13.62 -5.80
N SER A 15 2.29 -14.42 -5.72
CA SER A 15 1.73 -15.13 -6.89
C SER A 15 0.81 -14.27 -7.76
N LEU A 16 0.36 -13.11 -7.24
CA LEU A 16 -0.57 -12.21 -7.93
C LEU A 16 0.10 -10.97 -8.53
N PHE A 17 1.17 -10.48 -7.92
CA PHE A 17 1.77 -9.20 -8.28
C PHE A 17 3.29 -9.31 -8.37
N SER A 18 3.85 -8.77 -9.45
CA SER A 18 5.31 -8.72 -9.64
C SER A 18 5.99 -7.71 -8.71
N ALA A 19 5.30 -6.65 -8.32
CA ALA A 19 5.74 -5.65 -7.36
C ALA A 19 4.56 -5.15 -6.51
N VAL A 20 4.79 -4.85 -5.24
CA VAL A 20 3.81 -4.20 -4.35
C VAL A 20 4.43 -2.98 -3.69
N GLY A 21 3.61 -1.98 -3.39
CA GLY A 21 4.03 -0.76 -2.72
C GLY A 21 3.24 -0.51 -1.44
N ILE A 22 3.93 0.00 -0.43
CA ILE A 22 3.37 0.49 0.83
C ILE A 22 3.62 1.98 0.89
N LEU A 23 2.54 2.77 1.07
CA LEU A 23 2.59 4.24 1.05
C LEU A 23 3.51 4.78 2.14
N GLU A 24 3.43 4.21 3.34
CA GLU A 24 4.26 4.56 4.49
C GLU A 24 5.74 4.24 4.28
N GLN A 25 6.07 3.39 3.30
CA GLN A 25 7.42 3.01 2.92
C GLN A 25 7.73 3.44 1.48
N TRP A 26 7.33 4.67 1.13
CA TRP A 26 7.39 5.22 -0.23
C TRP A 26 8.70 4.92 -0.98
N ASN A 27 9.84 5.29 -0.39
CA ASN A 27 11.15 5.12 -1.04
C ASN A 27 11.51 3.64 -1.26
N GLY A 28 11.10 2.74 -0.35
CA GLY A 28 11.28 1.30 -0.54
C GLY A 28 10.40 0.76 -1.67
N SER A 29 9.17 1.25 -1.76
CA SER A 29 8.24 0.92 -2.84
C SER A 29 8.77 1.36 -4.21
N MET A 30 9.26 2.60 -4.32
CA MET A 30 9.82 3.11 -5.58
C MET A 30 11.02 2.28 -6.04
N ARG A 31 11.94 1.90 -5.14
CA ARG A 31 13.06 1.00 -5.49
C ARG A 31 12.60 -0.37 -5.97
N GLY A 32 11.56 -0.93 -5.36
CA GLY A 32 10.95 -2.16 -5.84
C GLY A 32 10.38 -2.02 -7.25
N PHE A 33 9.77 -0.87 -7.55
CA PHE A 33 9.28 -0.58 -8.89
C PHE A 33 10.41 -0.34 -9.90
N ASP A 34 11.50 0.31 -9.51
CA ASP A 34 12.67 0.48 -10.39
C ASP A 34 13.25 -0.86 -10.85
N ALA A 35 13.21 -1.90 -9.99
CA ALA A 35 13.69 -3.24 -10.31
C ALA A 35 12.76 -4.04 -11.22
N VAL A 36 11.43 -3.89 -11.06
CA VAL A 36 10.43 -4.71 -11.76
C VAL A 36 9.87 -4.02 -13.01
N VAL A 37 9.68 -2.71 -12.95
CA VAL A 37 9.11 -1.85 -14.01
C VAL A 37 9.96 -0.59 -14.15
N PRO A 38 11.17 -0.68 -14.73
CA PRO A 38 12.08 0.45 -14.83
C PRO A 38 11.51 1.53 -15.76
N LEU A 39 11.64 2.79 -15.36
CA LEU A 39 11.28 3.92 -16.21
C LEU A 39 12.30 4.10 -17.35
N ALA A 40 11.82 4.62 -18.47
CA ALA A 40 12.67 4.92 -19.62
C ALA A 40 13.79 5.93 -19.26
N ARG A 41 14.91 5.85 -19.99
CA ARG A 41 16.06 6.75 -19.85
C ARG A 41 16.71 6.73 -18.46
N ARG A 42 16.66 5.58 -17.77
CA ARG A 42 17.27 5.36 -16.45
C ARG A 42 16.78 6.34 -15.39
N LYS A 43 15.53 6.80 -15.50
CA LYS A 43 14.89 7.58 -14.44
C LYS A 43 14.50 6.66 -13.29
N LEU A 44 14.52 7.19 -12.07
CA LEU A 44 14.00 6.49 -10.90
C LEU A 44 12.56 6.94 -10.63
N TRP A 45 11.74 6.02 -10.15
CA TRP A 45 10.36 6.30 -9.74
C TRP A 45 10.29 7.36 -8.65
N ALA A 46 11.24 7.36 -7.70
CA ALA A 46 11.31 8.36 -6.64
C ALA A 46 11.48 9.78 -7.20
N ASP A 47 12.37 9.96 -8.17
CA ASP A 47 12.65 11.28 -8.76
C ASP A 47 11.47 11.81 -9.57
N TRP A 48 10.75 10.92 -10.25
CA TRP A 48 9.60 11.29 -11.07
C TRP A 48 8.39 11.69 -10.21
N THR A 49 8.14 10.93 -9.15
CA THR A 49 7.01 11.18 -8.24
C THR A 49 7.23 12.42 -7.36
N ALA A 50 8.49 12.72 -7.00
CA ALA A 50 8.84 13.92 -6.26
C ALA A 50 8.49 15.23 -6.99
N GLN A 51 8.39 15.21 -8.32
CA GLN A 51 8.04 16.38 -9.13
C GLN A 51 6.55 16.75 -9.06
N HIS A 52 5.70 15.85 -8.52
CA HIS A 52 4.25 16.03 -8.49
C HIS A 52 3.75 15.99 -7.04
N THR A 53 3.91 17.09 -6.33
CA THR A 53 3.31 17.26 -4.99
C THR A 53 1.87 17.76 -5.12
N SER A 54 0.96 16.88 -5.54
CA SER A 54 -0.46 17.17 -5.38
C SER A 54 -0.85 16.91 -3.93
N ARG A 55 -1.21 17.97 -3.20
CA ARG A 55 -1.98 17.81 -1.96
C ARG A 55 -3.40 17.58 -2.44
N HIS A 56 -3.92 16.35 -2.36
CA HIS A 56 -5.22 15.92 -2.88
C HIS A 56 -6.44 16.63 -2.21
N GLY A 57 -6.42 17.95 -2.05
CA GLY A 57 -7.50 18.75 -1.48
C GLY A 57 -7.80 18.50 0.01
N SER A 58 -7.20 17.48 0.64
CA SER A 58 -7.55 17.03 2.00
C SER A 58 -7.32 18.09 3.08
N ALA A 59 -6.42 19.05 2.86
CA ALA A 59 -6.17 20.13 3.81
C ALA A 59 -7.41 21.02 4.05
N ALA A 60 -8.33 21.13 3.08
CA ALA A 60 -9.57 21.89 3.24
C ALA A 60 -10.61 21.17 4.13
N TRP A 61 -10.45 19.85 4.30
CA TRP A 61 -11.42 18.97 4.95
C TRP A 61 -10.84 18.28 6.19
N GLU A 62 -9.61 18.60 6.58
CA GLU A 62 -8.86 17.91 7.64
C GLU A 62 -9.67 17.75 8.94
N ALA A 63 -10.39 18.79 9.35
CA ALA A 63 -11.22 18.76 10.56
C ALA A 63 -12.45 17.86 10.42
N GLU A 64 -13.08 17.85 9.25
CA GLU A 64 -14.23 17.00 8.94
C GLU A 64 -13.81 15.54 8.80
N GLU A 65 -12.75 15.26 8.03
CA GLU A 65 -12.15 13.93 7.91
C GLU A 65 -11.77 13.37 9.28
N LYS A 66 -11.15 14.18 10.15
CA LYS A 66 -10.77 13.74 11.49
C LYS A 66 -11.99 13.35 12.34
N ARG A 67 -13.05 14.16 12.32
CA ARG A 67 -14.28 13.87 13.06
C ARG A 67 -14.93 12.58 12.57
N ASP A 68 -15.04 12.42 11.26
CA ASP A 68 -15.70 11.27 10.65
C ASP A 68 -14.87 9.99 10.86
N LEU A 69 -13.53 10.09 10.83
CA LEU A 69 -12.62 9.01 11.22
C LEU A 69 -12.79 8.61 12.68
N GLU A 70 -12.93 9.56 13.61
CA GLU A 70 -13.17 9.26 15.03
C GLU A 70 -14.52 8.57 15.26
N ALA A 71 -15.56 8.95 14.51
CA ALA A 71 -16.85 8.28 14.53
C ALA A 71 -16.74 6.85 13.97
N ALA A 72 -16.11 6.70 12.81
CA ALA A 72 -15.93 5.41 12.14
C ALA A 72 -15.16 4.38 12.99
N ARG A 73 -14.17 4.83 13.78
CA ARG A 73 -13.40 3.97 14.70
C ARG A 73 -14.22 3.31 15.80
N ARG A 74 -15.43 3.83 16.08
CA ARG A 74 -16.34 3.31 17.09
C ARG A 74 -17.55 2.60 16.50
N ASP A 75 -17.72 2.65 15.18
CA ASP A 75 -18.84 2.03 14.48
C ASP A 75 -18.57 0.53 14.28
N PRO A 76 -19.35 -0.37 14.92
CA PRO A 76 -19.13 -1.81 14.82
C PRO A 76 -19.31 -2.35 13.39
N VAL A 77 -20.14 -1.71 12.56
CA VAL A 77 -20.34 -2.12 11.16
C VAL A 77 -19.09 -1.80 10.34
N ILE A 78 -18.51 -0.61 10.53
CA ILE A 78 -17.26 -0.25 9.86
C ILE A 78 -16.12 -1.15 10.31
N LEU A 79 -16.02 -1.43 11.61
CA LEU A 79 -14.99 -2.33 12.14
C LEU A 79 -15.12 -3.76 11.60
N GLU A 80 -16.33 -4.26 11.43
CA GLU A 80 -16.56 -5.57 10.80
C GLU A 80 -16.13 -5.57 9.32
N LEU A 81 -16.44 -4.51 8.58
CA LEU A 81 -16.03 -4.38 7.18
C LEU A 81 -14.50 -4.28 7.02
N LEU A 82 -13.82 -3.61 7.96
CA LEU A 82 -12.37 -3.45 7.98
C LEU A 82 -11.61 -4.76 8.26
N GLU A 83 -12.24 -5.78 8.84
CA GLU A 83 -11.57 -7.05 9.17
C GLU A 83 -10.90 -7.67 7.93
N VAL A 84 -11.58 -7.60 6.77
CA VAL A 84 -11.06 -8.10 5.50
C VAL A 84 -9.91 -7.22 5.00
N ASP A 85 -10.04 -5.90 5.08
CA ASP A 85 -9.00 -4.98 4.62
C ASP A 85 -7.72 -5.11 5.45
N ILE A 86 -7.85 -5.29 6.77
CA ILE A 86 -6.73 -5.56 7.67
C ILE A 86 -6.04 -6.87 7.27
N GLN A 87 -6.80 -7.92 6.98
CA GLN A 87 -6.25 -9.21 6.53
C GLN A 87 -5.46 -9.06 5.21
N LEU A 88 -6.01 -8.32 4.25
CA LEU A 88 -5.37 -8.10 2.96
C LEU A 88 -4.14 -7.19 3.08
N TYR A 89 -4.22 -6.12 3.86
CA TYR A 89 -3.10 -5.20 4.10
C TYR A 89 -1.93 -5.93 4.77
N ALA A 90 -2.19 -6.78 5.77
CA ALA A 90 -1.15 -7.60 6.37
C ALA A 90 -0.44 -8.52 5.35
N ALA A 91 -1.20 -9.09 4.41
CA ALA A 91 -0.63 -9.88 3.32
C ALA A 91 0.24 -9.04 2.37
N PHE A 92 -0.18 -7.82 2.03
CA PHE A 92 0.62 -6.89 1.24
C PHE A 92 1.92 -6.49 1.95
N VAL A 93 1.86 -6.21 3.25
CA VAL A 93 3.06 -5.91 4.06
C VAL A 93 4.04 -7.09 4.04
N ALA A 94 3.56 -8.32 4.23
CA ALA A 94 4.42 -9.51 4.16
C ALA A 94 5.04 -9.70 2.78
N ALA A 95 4.28 -9.46 1.71
CA ALA A 95 4.78 -9.52 0.34
C ALA A 95 5.84 -8.45 0.06
N PHE A 96 5.59 -7.22 0.51
CA PHE A 96 6.53 -6.11 0.40
C PHE A 96 7.86 -6.42 1.11
N GLN A 97 7.82 -6.92 2.34
CA GLN A 97 9.02 -7.27 3.10
C GLN A 97 9.88 -8.31 2.38
N ARG A 98 9.27 -9.35 1.80
CA ARG A 98 10.01 -10.33 1.00
C ARG A 98 10.63 -9.72 -0.26
N GLN A 99 9.93 -8.83 -0.94
CA GLN A 99 10.49 -8.12 -2.09
C GLN A 99 11.70 -7.27 -1.69
N GLN A 100 11.62 -6.54 -0.57
CA GLN A 100 12.77 -5.76 -0.08
C GLN A 100 13.96 -6.67 0.24
N LEU A 101 13.75 -7.83 0.87
CA LEU A 101 14.84 -8.79 1.12
C LEU A 101 15.48 -9.30 -0.17
N ALA A 102 14.69 -9.62 -1.20
CA ALA A 102 15.19 -10.09 -2.47
C ALA A 102 16.01 -9.04 -3.25
N LEU A 103 15.77 -7.74 -3.02
CA LEU A 103 16.55 -6.65 -3.61
C LEU A 103 17.92 -6.46 -2.94
N HIS A 104 18.11 -7.04 -1.75
CA HIS A 104 19.32 -6.90 -0.94
C HIS A 104 20.13 -8.19 -0.80
N ALA A 105 19.63 -9.30 -1.37
CA ALA A 105 20.30 -10.59 -1.44
C ALA A 105 21.17 -10.69 -2.69
#